data_AF-A0A9W8GC43-F1
#
_entry.id   AF-A0A9W8GC43-F1
#
_cell.length_a   1.000
_cell.length_b   1.000
_cell.length_c   1.000
_cell.angle_alpha   90.00
_cell.angle_beta   90.00
_cell.angle_gamma   90.00
#
_symmetry.space_group_name_H-M   'P 1'
#
loop_
_entity.id
_entity.type
_entity.pdbx_description
1 polymer ?
#
loop_
_entity_poly.entity_id
_entity_poly.type
_entity_poly.pdbx_seq_one_letter_code
_entity_poly.pdbx_strand_id
1 'polypeptide(L)'
;MSINTLPDDIVRLVLKQTVPSQWYNAGEWSELLSLLAVCRQWRYLALPFLYRNIFLVINNTPAACLYCKREKATDGCRDNHILTNLSLFQSSNTVRYARECFVILGEGLFVNDLPEDIEIIFKHAMEMWANIDKLDVVVSRRFTVLEEIVDLNHVPQKFAKQICCVFPAVRKITSTCSKANIPGIAIVNALVDAYSNRLTNIVIDIPMLCTSSKFSPELTQLVLDFEYDSALQIPQIYTESLFYLSIIDVPPTLDWSLVFGNTDGDVIFENLRKFEISHSFETQMFGLHRNRQYHTTPAHLYKLCFPKLDCLTIHWCPSDCGFLQFAKLPSRLKRLGFSSAIFSDISLDSLKLPSVDHLFMCASVMQVGEARDAVHVYNDVINKVQPDVYGTTLIVPFGSTLTSANGTKWASVTTLELFEPVRTSMLVDIITMLPNIKTLKAHYIVVDTATMKSITPLSTSLKELRVDTYDAGYLEKPFQDIVFYFMTRVPSLILVVMPHVIKPMMRELVQQNKHRYRHLSDILF
;
A
#
# COMPACT_ATOMS: atom_id res chain seq x y z
N MET A 1 4.12 20.62 36.75
CA MET A 1 2.74 20.61 36.20
C MET A 1 2.10 19.30 36.62
N SER A 2 0.91 19.32 37.23
CA SER A 2 0.19 18.07 37.56
C SER A 2 -0.50 17.54 36.30
N ILE A 3 -0.43 16.24 36.04
CA ILE A 3 -1.06 15.61 34.86
C ILE A 3 -2.59 15.87 34.80
N ASN A 4 -3.19 16.16 35.96
CA ASN A 4 -4.61 16.51 36.13
C ASN A 4 -4.95 17.96 35.79
N THR A 5 -3.96 18.76 35.36
CA THR A 5 -4.13 20.19 35.01
C THR A 5 -3.92 20.46 33.52
N LEU A 6 -3.76 19.40 32.71
CA LEU A 6 -3.59 19.54 31.28
C LEU A 6 -4.92 19.93 30.61
N PRO A 7 -4.90 20.87 29.64
CA PRO A 7 -6.06 21.20 28.82
C PRO A 7 -6.60 20.01 28.02
N ASP A 8 -7.92 19.97 27.80
CA ASP A 8 -8.63 18.87 27.12
C ASP A 8 -8.08 18.57 25.72
N ASP A 9 -7.72 19.58 24.96
CA ASP A 9 -7.15 19.48 23.62
C ASP A 9 -5.77 18.79 23.62
N ILE A 10 -4.93 19.12 24.61
CA ILE A 10 -3.63 18.46 24.81
C ILE A 10 -3.84 16.99 25.20
N VAL A 11 -4.76 16.70 26.13
CA VAL A 11 -5.07 15.32 26.52
C VAL A 11 -5.60 14.50 25.34
N ARG A 12 -6.50 15.07 24.52
CA ARG A 12 -6.99 14.43 23.30
C ARG A 12 -5.87 14.18 22.29
N LEU A 13 -4.94 15.11 22.13
CA LEU A 13 -3.80 14.95 21.23
C LEU A 13 -2.89 13.81 21.70
N VAL A 14 -2.59 13.75 23.00
CA VAL A 14 -1.84 12.64 23.60
C VAL A 14 -2.58 11.33 23.37
N LEU A 15 -3.87 11.24 23.72
CA LEU A 15 -4.67 10.03 23.52
C LEU A 15 -4.70 9.59 22.06
N LYS A 16 -4.83 10.51 21.11
CA LYS A 16 -4.80 10.21 19.67
C LYS A 16 -3.45 9.65 19.21
N GLN A 17 -2.36 10.02 19.88
CA GLN A 17 -1.02 9.50 19.58
C GLN A 17 -0.73 8.19 20.33
N THR A 18 -1.22 8.03 21.55
CA THR A 18 -0.95 6.87 22.41
C THR A 18 -1.88 5.70 22.11
N VAL A 19 -3.10 5.97 21.65
CA VAL A 19 -4.10 4.96 21.30
C VAL A 19 -4.09 4.80 19.78
N PRO A 20 -3.51 3.71 19.24
CA PRO A 20 -3.44 3.50 17.80
C PRO A 20 -4.86 3.47 17.20
N SER A 21 -5.00 3.96 15.97
CA SER A 21 -6.28 3.89 15.23
C SER A 21 -6.63 2.49 14.75
N GLN A 22 -5.67 1.56 14.73
CA GLN A 22 -5.85 0.17 14.33
C GLN A 22 -5.21 -0.69 15.43
N TRP A 23 -6.03 -1.40 16.19
CA TRP A 23 -5.53 -2.36 17.18
C TRP A 23 -5.51 -3.73 16.53
N TYR A 24 -4.35 -4.40 16.60
CA TYR A 24 -4.18 -5.70 15.96
C TYR A 24 -4.37 -6.87 16.94
N ASN A 25 -4.47 -6.61 18.25
CA ASN A 25 -4.81 -7.65 19.22
C ASN A 25 -5.51 -7.07 20.48
N ALA A 26 -6.30 -7.93 21.14
CA ALA A 26 -7.04 -7.58 22.36
C ALA A 26 -6.12 -7.32 23.58
N GLY A 27 -4.89 -7.83 23.55
CA GLY A 27 -3.89 -7.66 24.61
C GLY A 27 -3.44 -6.21 24.74
N GLU A 28 -2.97 -5.61 23.64
CA GLU A 28 -2.59 -4.20 23.54
C GLU A 28 -3.72 -3.27 23.96
N TRP A 29 -4.95 -3.58 23.52
CA TRP A 29 -6.13 -2.82 23.94
C TRP A 29 -6.36 -2.89 25.45
N SER A 30 -6.19 -4.06 26.07
CA SER A 30 -6.37 -4.24 27.52
C SER A 30 -5.35 -3.45 28.34
N GLU A 31 -4.10 -3.35 27.88
CA GLU A 31 -3.06 -2.55 28.52
C GLU A 31 -3.41 -1.06 28.53
N LEU A 32 -4.04 -0.58 27.46
CA LEU A 32 -4.49 0.82 27.34
C LEU A 32 -5.69 1.16 28.23
N LEU A 33 -6.42 0.18 28.78
CA LEU A 33 -7.48 0.44 29.76
C LEU A 33 -6.92 1.08 31.04
N SER A 34 -5.63 0.90 31.33
CA SER A 34 -4.94 1.60 32.43
C SER A 34 -5.03 3.13 32.33
N LEU A 35 -5.20 3.68 31.12
CA LEU A 35 -5.40 5.11 30.91
C LEU A 35 -6.70 5.63 31.56
N LEU A 36 -7.69 4.76 31.77
CA LEU A 36 -8.92 5.10 32.49
C LEU A 36 -8.68 5.30 34.00
N ALA A 37 -7.55 4.84 34.54
CA ALA A 37 -7.23 4.94 35.96
C ALA A 37 -6.54 6.26 36.35
N VAL A 38 -6.06 7.07 35.39
CA VAL A 38 -5.26 8.28 35.64
C VAL A 38 -6.02 9.32 36.48
N CYS A 39 -7.11 9.86 35.94
CA CYS A 39 -8.03 10.74 36.67
C CYS A 39 -9.38 10.83 35.93
N ARG A 40 -10.37 11.50 36.54
CA ARG A 40 -11.74 11.60 35.99
C ARG A 40 -11.79 12.26 34.61
N GLN A 41 -11.03 13.33 34.41
CA GLN A 41 -10.99 14.08 33.15
C GLN A 41 -10.42 13.20 32.03
N TRP A 42 -9.24 12.62 32.26
CA TRP A 42 -8.60 11.70 31.33
C TRP A 42 -9.49 10.50 30.98
N ARG A 43 -10.13 9.91 31.99
CA ARG A 43 -11.10 8.83 31.79
C ARG A 43 -12.19 9.25 30.81
N TYR A 44 -12.87 10.37 31.08
CA TYR A 44 -13.96 10.85 30.23
C TYR A 44 -13.50 11.10 28.78
N LEU A 45 -12.32 11.69 28.62
CA LEU A 45 -11.75 11.98 27.30
C LEU A 45 -11.24 10.73 26.58
N ALA A 46 -10.80 9.69 27.31
CA ALA A 46 -10.26 8.45 26.75
C ALA A 46 -11.35 7.46 26.32
N LEU A 47 -12.54 7.48 26.94
CA LEU A 47 -13.63 6.54 26.61
C LEU A 47 -13.94 6.44 25.11
N PRO A 48 -14.10 7.54 24.34
CA PRO A 48 -14.38 7.46 22.90
C PRO A 48 -13.25 6.85 22.07
N PHE A 49 -12.01 6.88 22.58
CA PHE A 49 -10.85 6.28 21.90
C PHE A 49 -10.73 4.80 22.26
N LEU A 50 -10.86 4.45 23.54
CA LEU A 50 -10.71 3.08 24.05
C LEU A 50 -11.91 2.18 23.76
N TYR A 51 -13.12 2.74 23.65
CA TYR A 51 -14.33 2.00 23.31
C TYR A 51 -14.77 2.30 21.87
N ARG A 52 -13.81 2.56 20.97
CA ARG A 52 -14.11 2.75 19.54
C ARG A 52 -14.30 1.42 18.81
N ASN A 53 -13.53 0.40 19.18
CA ASN A 53 -13.40 -0.82 18.40
C ASN A 53 -13.93 -2.04 19.14
N ILE A 54 -14.70 -2.85 18.42
CA ILE A 54 -15.15 -4.18 18.83
C ILE A 54 -14.22 -5.21 18.22
N PHE A 55 -13.92 -6.28 18.97
CA PHE A 55 -13.18 -7.42 18.46
C PHE A 55 -14.05 -8.67 18.46
N LEU A 56 -14.04 -9.38 17.33
CA LEU A 56 -14.61 -10.70 17.15
C LEU A 56 -13.49 -11.60 16.62
N VAL A 57 -12.82 -12.31 17.53
CA VAL A 57 -11.73 -13.23 17.16
C VAL A 57 -12.23 -14.65 17.31
N ILE A 58 -12.14 -15.43 16.24
CA ILE A 58 -12.64 -16.81 16.20
C ILE A 58 -11.48 -17.70 15.72
N ASN A 59 -10.91 -18.48 16.63
CA ASN A 59 -9.71 -19.28 16.43
C ASN A 59 -9.88 -20.68 17.02
N ASN A 60 -9.53 -21.72 16.27
CA ASN A 60 -9.59 -23.10 16.77
C ASN A 60 -8.34 -23.58 17.49
N THR A 61 -7.25 -22.81 17.42
CA THR A 61 -6.13 -23.04 18.31
C THR A 61 -6.54 -22.63 19.72
N PRO A 62 -6.40 -23.49 20.74
CA PRO A 62 -6.44 -23.05 22.12
C PRO A 62 -5.20 -22.19 22.35
N ALA A 63 -5.25 -20.95 21.88
CA ALA A 63 -4.34 -19.92 22.32
C ALA A 63 -4.52 -19.88 23.83
N ALA A 64 -3.45 -20.20 24.56
CA ALA A 64 -3.40 -20.14 26.00
C ALA A 64 -4.10 -18.87 26.46
N CYS A 65 -5.35 -18.99 26.92
CA CYS A 65 -6.04 -17.93 27.61
C CYS A 65 -5.25 -17.74 28.90
N LEU A 66 -4.22 -16.88 28.86
CA LEU A 66 -3.36 -16.54 30.00
C LEU A 66 -4.15 -15.92 31.15
N TYR A 67 -5.46 -15.66 30.96
CA TYR A 67 -6.37 -15.05 31.92
C TYR A 67 -7.53 -15.95 32.35
N CYS A 68 -7.74 -17.12 31.74
CA CYS A 68 -8.79 -18.05 32.15
C CYS A 68 -8.22 -18.98 33.22
N LYS A 69 -8.24 -18.54 34.49
CA LYS A 69 -7.99 -19.43 35.63
C LYS A 69 -8.94 -20.62 35.53
N ARG A 70 -8.35 -21.81 35.35
CA ARG A 70 -9.03 -23.11 35.42
C ARG A 70 -9.72 -23.27 36.77
N GLU A 71 -11.00 -22.93 36.85
CA GLU A 71 -11.89 -23.51 37.84
C GLU A 71 -13.14 -24.01 37.12
N LYS A 72 -13.25 -25.35 37.07
CA LYS A 72 -14.40 -26.15 36.63
C LYS A 72 -14.75 -26.07 35.14
N ALA A 73 -13.96 -26.78 34.34
CA ALA A 73 -14.45 -27.30 33.06
C ALA A 73 -15.50 -28.39 33.33
N THR A 74 -16.77 -28.00 33.31
CA THR A 74 -17.88 -28.93 33.04
C THR A 74 -17.96 -29.17 31.53
N ASP A 75 -18.34 -30.38 31.13
CA ASP A 75 -18.56 -30.79 29.74
C ASP A 75 -19.31 -29.70 28.93
N GLY A 76 -18.67 -29.16 27.88
CA GLY A 76 -19.27 -28.15 26.99
C GLY A 76 -18.38 -27.01 26.49
N CYS A 77 -17.06 -27.09 26.57
CA CYS A 77 -16.17 -25.95 26.33
C CYS A 77 -15.88 -25.66 24.83
N ARG A 78 -16.91 -25.26 24.06
CA ARG A 78 -16.73 -24.59 22.75
C ARG A 78 -16.23 -23.12 22.91
N ASP A 79 -16.40 -22.52 24.09
CA ASP A 79 -16.12 -21.10 24.35
C ASP A 79 -14.63 -20.68 24.30
N ASN A 80 -13.68 -21.62 24.31
CA ASN A 80 -12.24 -21.29 24.28
C ASN A 80 -11.75 -20.77 22.91
N HIS A 81 -12.60 -20.79 21.90
CA HIS A 81 -12.27 -20.44 20.52
C HIS A 81 -12.67 -19.01 20.14
N ILE A 82 -13.41 -18.32 21.01
CA ILE A 82 -14.01 -17.03 20.72
C ILE A 82 -13.50 -15.99 21.72
N LEU A 83 -12.89 -14.91 21.22
CA LEU A 83 -12.53 -13.75 22.04
C LEU A 83 -13.28 -12.51 21.56
N THR A 84 -13.96 -11.85 22.50
CA THR A 84 -14.69 -10.61 22.24
C THR A 84 -14.72 -9.69 23.45
N ASN A 85 -14.88 -8.39 23.20
CA ASN A 85 -15.03 -7.37 24.23
C ASN A 85 -16.47 -6.82 24.36
N LEU A 86 -17.46 -7.41 23.67
CA LEU A 86 -18.86 -6.95 23.66
C LEU A 86 -19.45 -6.81 25.09
N SER A 87 -19.18 -7.78 25.97
CA SER A 87 -19.67 -7.75 27.36
C SER A 87 -19.11 -6.57 28.17
N LEU A 88 -17.88 -6.13 27.88
CA LEU A 88 -17.29 -4.97 28.55
C LEU A 88 -18.01 -3.68 28.14
N PHE A 89 -18.35 -3.54 26.87
CA PHE A 89 -19.10 -2.40 26.38
C PHE A 89 -20.48 -2.28 27.02
N GLN A 90 -21.19 -3.41 27.15
CA GLN A 90 -22.49 -3.46 27.79
C GLN A 90 -22.40 -3.12 29.28
N SER A 91 -21.52 -3.80 30.01
CA SER A 91 -21.35 -3.57 31.46
C SER A 91 -20.83 -2.15 31.78
N SER A 92 -20.09 -1.52 30.86
CA SER A 92 -19.58 -0.16 31.03
C SER A 92 -20.52 0.93 30.49
N ASN A 93 -21.65 0.56 29.87
CA ASN A 93 -22.56 1.49 29.17
C ASN A 93 -21.84 2.39 28.14
N THR A 94 -20.95 1.77 27.35
CA THR A 94 -20.09 2.46 26.37
C THR A 94 -20.40 2.10 24.91
N VAL A 95 -21.47 1.33 24.65
CA VAL A 95 -21.93 0.90 23.31
C VAL A 95 -21.99 2.07 22.31
N ARG A 96 -22.43 3.25 22.75
CA ARG A 96 -22.52 4.47 21.91
C ARG A 96 -21.19 4.94 21.30
N TYR A 97 -20.06 4.54 21.85
CA TYR A 97 -18.73 4.92 21.36
C TYR A 97 -18.21 3.98 20.26
N ALA A 98 -18.80 2.80 20.13
CA ALA A 98 -18.38 1.82 19.15
C ALA A 98 -18.61 2.37 17.72
N ARG A 99 -17.59 2.23 16.86
CA ARG A 99 -17.62 2.67 15.45
C ARG A 99 -17.07 1.61 14.50
N GLU A 100 -16.10 0.82 14.93
CA GLU A 100 -15.44 -0.16 14.08
C GLU A 100 -15.52 -1.56 14.70
N CYS A 101 -15.65 -2.58 13.87
CA CYS A 101 -15.60 -3.97 14.30
C CYS A 101 -14.50 -4.70 13.53
N PHE A 102 -13.57 -5.30 14.27
CA PHE A 102 -12.51 -6.15 13.76
C PHE A 102 -12.97 -7.61 13.85
N VAL A 103 -13.08 -8.26 12.70
CA VAL A 103 -13.44 -9.67 12.59
C VAL A 103 -12.20 -10.44 12.20
N ILE A 104 -11.65 -11.21 13.13
CA ILE A 104 -10.42 -11.97 12.94
C ILE A 104 -10.79 -13.46 12.90
N LEU A 105 -10.64 -14.07 11.73
CA LEU A 105 -10.86 -15.51 11.52
C LEU A 105 -9.49 -16.19 11.51
N GLY A 106 -9.12 -16.82 12.62
CA GLY A 106 -7.77 -17.34 12.83
C GLY A 106 -7.53 -18.75 12.31
N GLU A 107 -6.33 -19.26 12.61
CA GLU A 107 -5.88 -20.55 12.12
C GLU A 107 -6.72 -21.72 12.67
N GLY A 108 -6.95 -22.70 11.78
CA GLY A 108 -7.62 -23.95 12.10
C GLY A 108 -9.13 -23.87 12.24
N LEU A 109 -9.75 -22.71 12.00
CA LEU A 109 -11.20 -22.49 12.07
C LEU A 109 -11.95 -23.49 11.17
N PHE A 110 -13.01 -24.11 11.69
CA PHE A 110 -13.94 -24.90 10.89
C PHE A 110 -15.01 -23.95 10.34
N VAL A 111 -14.99 -23.72 9.02
CA VAL A 111 -15.88 -22.75 8.37
C VAL A 111 -17.35 -23.05 8.67
N ASN A 112 -17.74 -24.33 8.71
CA ASN A 112 -19.11 -24.77 8.94
C ASN A 112 -19.67 -24.36 10.31
N ASP A 113 -18.81 -24.20 11.33
CA ASP A 113 -19.21 -23.81 12.69
C ASP A 113 -19.38 -22.29 12.83
N LEU A 114 -18.83 -21.51 11.89
CA LEU A 114 -18.77 -20.06 11.97
C LEU A 114 -20.14 -19.38 12.20
N PRO A 115 -21.26 -19.79 11.55
CA PRO A 115 -22.55 -19.18 11.83
C PRO A 115 -23.09 -19.48 13.24
N GLU A 116 -22.75 -20.64 13.82
CA GLU A 116 -23.13 -20.98 15.21
C GLU A 116 -22.30 -20.17 16.20
N ASP A 117 -20.98 -20.06 15.97
CA ASP A 117 -20.08 -19.27 16.80
C ASP A 117 -20.51 -17.79 16.87
N ILE A 118 -20.89 -17.22 15.73
CA ILE A 118 -21.43 -15.88 15.64
C ILE A 118 -22.78 -15.75 16.37
N GLU A 119 -23.66 -16.75 16.25
CA GLU A 119 -24.91 -16.75 16.99
C GLU A 119 -24.67 -16.77 18.50
N ILE A 120 -23.70 -17.53 18.98
CA ILE A 120 -23.29 -17.58 20.40
C ILE A 120 -22.79 -16.20 20.86
N ILE A 121 -21.89 -15.57 20.09
CA ILE A 121 -21.36 -14.23 20.37
C ILE A 121 -22.49 -13.21 20.54
N PHE A 122 -23.44 -13.21 19.60
CA PHE A 122 -24.48 -12.18 19.55
C PHE A 122 -25.72 -12.50 20.38
N LYS A 123 -25.98 -13.75 20.74
CA LYS A 123 -27.02 -14.12 21.71
C LYS A 123 -26.79 -13.45 23.07
N HIS A 124 -25.54 -13.12 23.39
CA HIS A 124 -25.17 -12.39 24.60
C HIS A 124 -25.13 -10.86 24.38
N ALA A 125 -25.01 -10.42 23.13
CA ALA A 125 -25.11 -9.02 22.73
C ALA A 125 -26.56 -8.63 22.42
N MET A 126 -27.40 -8.39 23.45
CA MET A 126 -28.85 -8.11 23.29
C MET A 126 -29.22 -6.84 22.48
N GLU A 127 -28.25 -6.06 22.01
CA GLU A 127 -28.47 -4.77 21.34
C GLU A 127 -27.96 -4.77 19.89
N MET A 128 -28.69 -4.10 18.99
CA MET A 128 -28.16 -3.77 17.66
C MET A 128 -27.06 -2.72 17.79
N TRP A 129 -25.93 -2.96 17.12
CA TRP A 129 -24.76 -2.09 17.15
C TRP A 129 -24.82 -1.08 16.00
N ALA A 130 -25.88 -0.28 16.01
CA ALA A 130 -26.23 0.63 14.91
C ALA A 130 -25.22 1.77 14.65
N ASN A 131 -24.21 1.95 15.51
CA ASN A 131 -23.17 2.94 15.32
C ASN A 131 -21.92 2.40 14.61
N ILE A 132 -21.83 1.09 14.38
CA ILE A 132 -20.71 0.47 13.67
C ILE A 132 -20.85 0.78 12.18
N ASP A 133 -19.93 1.58 11.66
CA ASP A 133 -19.92 2.02 10.26
C ASP A 133 -18.78 1.38 9.45
N LYS A 134 -17.84 0.69 10.10
CA LYS A 134 -16.72 0.00 9.46
C LYS A 134 -16.52 -1.42 9.97
N LEU A 135 -16.31 -2.36 9.05
CA LEU A 135 -15.80 -3.70 9.31
C LEU A 135 -14.36 -3.82 8.78
N ASP A 136 -13.50 -4.39 9.61
CA ASP A 136 -12.14 -4.76 9.23
C ASP A 136 -11.99 -6.28 9.39
N VAL A 137 -11.88 -7.00 8.27
CA VAL A 137 -11.95 -8.47 8.23
C VAL A 137 -10.56 -9.02 7.95
N VAL A 138 -9.99 -9.72 8.93
CA VAL A 138 -8.69 -10.36 8.79
C VAL A 138 -8.90 -11.86 8.79
N VAL A 139 -8.48 -12.50 7.71
CA VAL A 139 -8.59 -13.94 7.56
C VAL A 139 -7.19 -14.56 7.51
N SER A 140 -6.89 -15.44 8.46
CA SER A 140 -5.58 -16.06 8.57
C SER A 140 -5.23 -16.93 7.35
N ARG A 141 -3.92 -17.13 7.12
CA ARG A 141 -3.39 -17.83 5.93
C ARG A 141 -3.64 -19.33 5.92
N ARG A 142 -3.96 -19.96 7.07
CA ARG A 142 -4.11 -21.41 7.21
C ARG A 142 -5.51 -21.77 7.72
N PHE A 143 -6.41 -22.09 6.80
CA PHE A 143 -7.56 -22.93 7.14
C PHE A 143 -7.15 -24.38 7.06
N THR A 144 -7.49 -25.14 8.10
CA THR A 144 -7.55 -26.60 7.96
C THR A 144 -8.82 -26.90 7.19
N VAL A 145 -8.75 -26.85 5.86
CA VAL A 145 -9.80 -27.45 5.04
C VAL A 145 -9.58 -28.95 5.19
N LEU A 146 -10.22 -29.57 6.20
CA LEU A 146 -10.53 -30.99 6.07
C LEU A 146 -11.25 -31.11 4.73
N GLU A 147 -10.83 -32.02 3.87
CA GLU A 147 -11.29 -32.22 2.48
C GLU A 147 -12.82 -32.48 2.33
N GLU A 148 -13.58 -32.30 3.39
CA GLU A 148 -15.03 -32.26 3.37
C GLU A 148 -15.52 -31.00 2.64
N ILE A 149 -16.49 -31.24 1.76
CA ILE A 149 -17.14 -30.28 0.88
C ILE A 149 -17.73 -29.14 1.74
N VAL A 150 -16.97 -28.05 1.91
CA VAL A 150 -17.51 -26.82 2.47
C VAL A 150 -18.57 -26.32 1.49
N ASP A 151 -19.81 -26.13 1.96
CA ASP A 151 -20.82 -25.42 1.18
C ASP A 151 -20.44 -23.93 1.14
N LEU A 152 -19.57 -23.60 0.20
CA LEU A 152 -19.04 -22.26 -0.06
C LEU A 152 -20.14 -21.26 -0.45
N ASN A 153 -21.37 -21.70 -0.69
CA ASN A 153 -22.49 -20.82 -0.97
C ASN A 153 -23.30 -20.53 0.29
N HIS A 154 -23.63 -21.54 1.09
CA HIS A 154 -24.55 -21.35 2.22
C HIS A 154 -23.90 -20.72 3.45
N VAL A 155 -22.73 -21.22 3.85
CA VAL A 155 -22.09 -20.81 5.11
C VAL A 155 -21.65 -19.34 5.10
N PRO A 156 -20.93 -18.85 4.06
CA PRO A 156 -20.59 -17.44 3.92
C PRO A 156 -21.80 -16.50 3.94
N GLN A 157 -22.88 -16.87 3.23
CA GLN A 157 -24.10 -16.06 3.18
C GLN A 157 -24.81 -15.99 4.53
N LYS A 158 -24.92 -17.11 5.25
CA LYS A 158 -25.52 -17.15 6.59
C LYS A 158 -24.73 -16.28 7.57
N PHE A 159 -23.41 -16.40 7.56
CA PHE A 159 -22.51 -15.57 8.35
C PHE A 159 -22.69 -14.08 8.03
N ALA A 160 -22.61 -13.71 6.75
CA ALA A 160 -22.75 -12.32 6.31
C ALA A 160 -24.11 -11.71 6.70
N LYS A 161 -25.18 -12.50 6.60
CA LYS A 161 -26.52 -12.09 7.03
C LYS A 161 -26.59 -11.81 8.54
N GLN A 162 -26.01 -12.68 9.37
CA GLN A 162 -25.97 -12.47 10.83
C GLN A 162 -25.19 -11.20 11.18
N ILE A 163 -24.03 -11.00 10.57
CA ILE A 163 -23.20 -9.79 10.74
C ILE A 163 -23.99 -8.53 10.31
N CYS A 164 -24.69 -8.58 9.17
CA CYS A 164 -25.52 -7.49 8.66
C CYS A 164 -26.68 -7.13 9.58
N CYS A 165 -27.31 -8.12 10.21
CA CYS A 165 -28.36 -7.86 11.21
C CYS A 165 -27.82 -7.13 12.44
N VAL A 166 -26.60 -7.44 12.88
CA VAL A 166 -26.02 -6.86 14.10
C VAL A 166 -25.39 -5.49 13.85
N PHE A 167 -24.75 -5.30 12.69
CA PHE A 167 -24.08 -4.05 12.30
C PHE A 167 -24.75 -3.41 11.08
N PRO A 168 -26.03 -2.99 11.17
CA PRO A 168 -26.78 -2.54 9.99
C PRO A 168 -26.23 -1.24 9.37
N ALA A 169 -25.42 -0.45 10.08
CA ALA A 169 -24.94 0.85 9.61
C ALA A 169 -23.59 0.80 8.89
N VAL A 170 -23.04 -0.39 8.63
CA VAL A 170 -21.74 -0.55 7.95
C VAL A 170 -21.78 0.07 6.56
N ARG A 171 -20.82 0.97 6.32
CA ARG A 171 -20.56 1.64 5.04
C ARG A 171 -19.16 1.36 4.51
N LYS A 172 -18.26 0.82 5.33
CA LYS A 172 -16.88 0.58 4.97
C LYS A 172 -16.50 -0.86 5.28
N ILE A 173 -15.91 -1.54 4.31
CA ILE A 173 -15.33 -2.86 4.49
C ILE A 173 -13.87 -2.79 4.06
N THR A 174 -12.99 -3.17 4.97
CA THR A 174 -11.59 -3.48 4.68
C THR A 174 -11.35 -4.95 4.93
N SER A 175 -10.53 -5.59 4.09
CA SER A 175 -10.19 -6.99 4.26
C SER A 175 -8.71 -7.22 4.02
N THR A 176 -8.15 -8.18 4.76
CA THR A 176 -6.84 -8.78 4.52
C THR A 176 -6.99 -10.28 4.55
N CYS A 177 -6.80 -10.93 3.40
CA CYS A 177 -6.94 -12.37 3.26
C CYS A 177 -5.89 -12.92 2.30
N SER A 178 -5.47 -14.18 2.50
CA SER A 178 -4.59 -14.84 1.54
C SER A 178 -5.36 -15.17 0.27
N LYS A 179 -4.80 -14.89 -0.91
CA LYS A 179 -5.41 -15.29 -2.21
C LYS A 179 -5.64 -16.81 -2.31
N ALA A 180 -4.82 -17.62 -1.64
CA ALA A 180 -5.00 -19.07 -1.59
C ALA A 180 -6.15 -19.54 -0.69
N ASN A 181 -6.81 -18.64 0.04
CA ASN A 181 -7.80 -18.98 1.06
C ASN A 181 -9.24 -18.85 0.53
N ILE A 182 -9.66 -19.85 -0.25
CA ILE A 182 -10.98 -19.86 -0.92
C ILE A 182 -12.16 -19.63 0.06
N PRO A 183 -12.24 -20.30 1.24
CA PRO A 183 -13.34 -20.02 2.17
C PRO A 183 -13.32 -18.59 2.73
N GLY A 184 -12.13 -18.06 3.04
CA GLY A 184 -11.95 -16.68 3.44
C GLY A 184 -12.44 -15.69 2.39
N ILE A 185 -12.10 -15.95 1.12
CA ILE A 185 -12.56 -15.17 -0.02
C ILE A 185 -14.09 -15.19 -0.11
N ALA A 186 -14.71 -16.36 0.00
CA ALA A 186 -16.17 -16.49 -0.05
C ALA A 186 -16.86 -15.72 1.08
N ILE A 187 -16.32 -15.76 2.31
CA ILE A 187 -16.84 -15.02 3.47
C ILE A 187 -16.80 -13.51 3.23
N VAL A 188 -15.65 -12.99 2.77
CA VAL A 188 -15.48 -11.56 2.52
C VAL A 188 -16.41 -11.09 1.41
N ASN A 189 -16.52 -11.84 0.32
CA ASN A 189 -17.44 -11.52 -0.77
C ASN A 189 -18.91 -11.56 -0.33
N ALA A 190 -19.31 -12.54 0.47
CA ALA A 190 -20.66 -12.58 1.03
C ALA A 190 -20.98 -11.35 1.91
N LEU A 191 -20.00 -10.86 2.68
CA LEU A 191 -20.15 -9.60 3.42
C LEU A 191 -20.31 -8.41 2.49
N VAL A 192 -19.46 -8.26 1.47
CA VAL A 192 -19.58 -7.18 0.49
C VAL A 192 -20.95 -7.20 -0.18
N ASP A 193 -21.40 -8.37 -0.64
CA ASP A 193 -22.71 -8.51 -1.29
C ASP A 193 -23.84 -8.14 -0.33
N ALA A 194 -23.79 -8.57 0.94
CA ALA A 194 -24.79 -8.25 1.95
C ALA A 194 -24.90 -6.74 2.26
N TYR A 195 -23.82 -5.97 2.10
CA TYR A 195 -23.80 -4.51 2.30
C TYR A 195 -23.76 -3.70 0.99
N SER A 196 -23.70 -4.35 -0.18
CA SER A 196 -23.38 -3.76 -1.48
C SER A 196 -24.11 -2.46 -1.80
N ASN A 197 -25.38 -2.36 -1.40
CA ASN A 197 -26.25 -1.21 -1.66
C ASN A 197 -25.97 0.04 -0.81
N ARG A 198 -25.09 -0.01 0.20
CA ARG A 198 -24.79 1.12 1.10
C ARG A 198 -23.31 1.37 1.32
N LEU A 199 -22.43 0.54 0.77
CA LEU A 199 -20.99 0.69 0.94
C LEU A 199 -20.49 1.95 0.26
N THR A 200 -19.75 2.77 1.00
CA THR A 200 -19.04 3.96 0.52
C THR A 200 -17.57 3.66 0.28
N ASN A 201 -17.00 2.65 0.94
CA ASN A 201 -15.59 2.27 0.80
C ASN A 201 -15.44 0.74 0.84
N ILE A 202 -14.77 0.18 -0.15
CA ILE A 202 -14.43 -1.23 -0.24
C ILE A 202 -12.91 -1.31 -0.52
N VAL A 203 -12.16 -1.87 0.42
CA VAL A 203 -10.70 -2.07 0.29
C VAL A 203 -10.37 -3.52 0.56
N ILE A 204 -10.24 -4.31 -0.49
CA ILE A 204 -10.12 -5.76 -0.41
C ILE A 204 -8.93 -6.17 -1.28
N ASP A 205 -8.00 -6.94 -0.72
CA ASP A 205 -6.77 -7.41 -1.35
C ASP A 205 -6.88 -8.86 -1.87
N ILE A 206 -8.11 -9.29 -2.12
CA ILE A 206 -8.45 -10.63 -2.60
C ILE A 206 -9.43 -10.58 -3.78
N PRO A 207 -9.50 -11.67 -4.55
CA PRO A 207 -10.36 -11.74 -5.73
C PRO A 207 -11.82 -11.51 -5.36
N MET A 208 -12.45 -10.59 -6.07
CA MET A 208 -13.83 -10.23 -5.83
C MET A 208 -14.76 -11.12 -6.67
N LEU A 209 -15.60 -11.88 -5.98
CA LEU A 209 -16.59 -12.82 -6.51
C LEU A 209 -18.01 -12.24 -6.36
N CYS A 210 -18.18 -10.93 -6.55
CA CYS A 210 -19.45 -10.27 -6.27
C CYS A 210 -20.57 -10.84 -7.13
N THR A 211 -21.64 -11.30 -6.49
CA THR A 211 -22.89 -11.67 -7.17
C THR A 211 -23.74 -10.45 -7.49
N SER A 212 -23.48 -9.32 -6.81
CA SER A 212 -24.19 -8.07 -7.10
C SER A 212 -23.77 -7.52 -8.46
N SER A 213 -24.76 -7.26 -9.31
CA SER A 213 -24.53 -6.63 -10.62
C SER A 213 -24.12 -5.16 -10.52
N LYS A 214 -24.36 -4.48 -9.38
CA LYS A 214 -24.09 -3.05 -9.17
C LYS A 214 -23.68 -2.73 -7.74
N PHE A 215 -22.82 -1.73 -7.59
CA PHE A 215 -22.47 -1.14 -6.29
C PHE A 215 -23.39 0.02 -5.90
N SER A 216 -23.31 0.41 -4.63
CA SER A 216 -23.94 1.63 -4.11
C SER A 216 -23.58 2.87 -4.93
N PRO A 217 -24.54 3.77 -5.22
CA PRO A 217 -24.26 5.07 -5.83
C PRO A 217 -23.52 6.04 -4.90
N GLU A 218 -23.29 5.66 -3.63
CA GLU A 218 -22.47 6.42 -2.68
C GLU A 218 -21.02 5.90 -2.60
N LEU A 219 -20.65 4.89 -3.38
CA LEU A 219 -19.31 4.30 -3.37
C LEU A 219 -18.24 5.31 -3.83
N THR A 220 -17.35 5.70 -2.92
CA THR A 220 -16.28 6.68 -3.16
C THR A 220 -14.91 6.02 -3.35
N GLN A 221 -14.70 4.84 -2.79
CA GLN A 221 -13.42 4.15 -2.79
C GLN A 221 -13.60 2.67 -3.09
N LEU A 222 -12.89 2.16 -4.10
CA LEU A 222 -12.93 0.75 -4.49
C LEU A 222 -11.53 0.22 -4.78
N VAL A 223 -11.16 -0.91 -4.16
CA VAL A 223 -9.97 -1.70 -4.49
C VAL A 223 -10.42 -3.10 -4.88
N LEU A 224 -10.08 -3.51 -6.09
CA LEU A 224 -10.44 -4.81 -6.68
C LEU A 224 -9.20 -5.58 -7.09
N ASP A 225 -9.30 -6.90 -7.02
CA ASP A 225 -8.30 -7.83 -7.50
C ASP A 225 -8.93 -8.77 -8.54
N PHE A 226 -8.36 -8.81 -9.74
CA PHE A 226 -8.76 -9.68 -10.84
C PHE A 226 -7.88 -10.92 -10.86
N GLU A 227 -8.34 -12.03 -10.29
CA GLU A 227 -7.58 -13.28 -10.39
C GLU A 227 -7.77 -13.91 -11.77
N TYR A 228 -6.65 -14.04 -12.49
CA TYR A 228 -6.53 -14.46 -13.88
C TYR A 228 -7.21 -15.81 -14.21
N ASP A 229 -7.21 -16.76 -13.28
CA ASP A 229 -7.71 -18.12 -13.51
C ASP A 229 -9.23 -18.26 -13.30
N SER A 230 -9.87 -17.22 -12.79
CA SER A 230 -11.28 -17.25 -12.43
C SER A 230 -12.10 -16.59 -13.55
N ALA A 231 -12.84 -17.39 -14.32
CA ALA A 231 -13.74 -16.95 -15.39
C ALA A 231 -14.99 -16.23 -14.86
N LEU A 232 -14.80 -15.32 -13.89
CA LEU A 232 -15.87 -14.76 -13.08
C LEU A 232 -16.42 -13.48 -13.68
N GLN A 233 -17.70 -13.27 -13.40
CA GLN A 233 -18.41 -12.05 -13.77
C GLN A 233 -17.78 -10.87 -13.04
N ILE A 234 -17.24 -9.94 -13.82
CA ILE A 234 -16.72 -8.68 -13.30
C ILE A 234 -17.92 -7.80 -12.95
N PRO A 235 -18.05 -7.30 -11.71
CA PRO A 235 -19.18 -6.44 -11.38
C PRO A 235 -19.05 -5.09 -12.08
N GLN A 236 -20.19 -4.44 -12.30
CA GLN A 236 -20.20 -3.12 -12.90
C GLN A 236 -19.63 -2.10 -11.91
N ILE A 237 -18.44 -1.57 -12.22
CA ILE A 237 -17.68 -0.66 -11.33
C ILE A 237 -18.20 0.80 -11.40
N TYR A 238 -19.09 1.09 -12.34
CA TYR A 238 -19.50 2.46 -12.64
C TYR A 238 -20.38 3.08 -11.55
N THR A 239 -19.86 4.10 -10.88
CA THR A 239 -20.62 4.99 -9.99
C THR A 239 -20.07 6.41 -10.08
N GLU A 240 -20.97 7.39 -10.16
CA GLU A 240 -20.63 8.81 -10.28
C GLU A 240 -19.87 9.32 -9.05
N SER A 241 -20.07 8.73 -7.87
CA SER A 241 -19.42 9.14 -6.63
C SER A 241 -17.96 8.68 -6.51
N LEU A 242 -17.49 7.81 -7.41
CA LEU A 242 -16.18 7.16 -7.28
C LEU A 242 -15.06 8.19 -7.37
N PHE A 243 -14.24 8.25 -6.30
CA PHE A 243 -13.12 9.16 -6.17
C PHE A 243 -11.78 8.45 -6.32
N TYR A 244 -11.69 7.22 -5.81
CA TYR A 244 -10.52 6.36 -5.90
C TYR A 244 -10.89 4.97 -6.38
N LEU A 245 -10.14 4.49 -7.37
CA LEU A 245 -10.25 3.16 -7.91
C LEU A 245 -8.86 2.56 -8.00
N SER A 246 -8.68 1.38 -7.40
CA SER A 246 -7.50 0.55 -7.59
C SER A 246 -7.93 -0.80 -8.14
N ILE A 247 -7.28 -1.24 -9.20
CA ILE A 247 -7.54 -2.52 -9.82
C ILE A 247 -6.23 -3.29 -9.90
N ILE A 248 -6.22 -4.50 -9.36
CA ILE A 248 -5.04 -5.33 -9.19
C ILE A 248 -5.15 -6.57 -10.08
N ASP A 249 -4.01 -7.08 -10.53
CA ASP A 249 -3.84 -8.28 -11.36
C ASP A 249 -4.67 -8.32 -12.65
N VAL A 250 -4.87 -7.17 -13.29
CA VAL A 250 -5.58 -7.05 -14.57
C VAL A 250 -4.95 -7.92 -15.66
N PRO A 251 -5.68 -8.88 -16.27
CA PRO A 251 -5.19 -9.57 -17.45
C PRO A 251 -5.06 -8.59 -18.63
N PRO A 252 -4.03 -8.71 -19.48
CA PRO A 252 -3.91 -7.85 -20.67
C PRO A 252 -5.03 -8.09 -21.69
N THR A 253 -5.67 -9.26 -21.62
CA THR A 253 -6.84 -9.63 -22.44
C THR A 253 -8.17 -9.13 -21.86
N LEU A 254 -8.16 -8.41 -20.73
CA LEU A 254 -9.39 -7.90 -20.12
C LEU A 254 -10.14 -7.00 -21.10
N ASP A 255 -11.34 -7.42 -21.49
CA ASP A 255 -12.27 -6.55 -22.17
C ASP A 255 -12.95 -5.65 -21.14
N TRP A 256 -12.60 -4.37 -21.17
CA TRP A 256 -13.19 -3.34 -20.33
C TRP A 256 -14.71 -3.25 -20.49
N SER A 257 -15.29 -3.68 -21.61
CA SER A 257 -16.75 -3.70 -21.80
C SER A 257 -17.47 -4.60 -20.76
N LEU A 258 -16.82 -5.69 -20.35
CA LEU A 258 -17.35 -6.61 -19.32
C LEU A 258 -17.45 -5.93 -17.96
N VAL A 259 -16.58 -4.95 -17.70
CA VAL A 259 -16.49 -4.19 -16.45
C VAL A 259 -17.59 -3.14 -16.32
N PHE A 260 -18.20 -2.71 -17.43
CA PHE A 260 -19.17 -1.62 -17.45
C PHE A 260 -20.58 -2.05 -17.85
N GLY A 261 -20.74 -3.31 -18.26
CA GLY A 261 -21.95 -3.78 -18.94
C GLY A 261 -22.02 -3.19 -20.34
N ASN A 262 -22.69 -3.89 -21.27
CA ASN A 262 -22.90 -3.45 -22.65
C ASN A 262 -23.57 -2.06 -22.70
N THR A 263 -22.76 -1.01 -22.62
CA THR A 263 -23.15 0.39 -22.67
C THR A 263 -22.64 0.89 -24.00
N ASP A 264 -23.53 1.17 -24.94
CA ASP A 264 -23.14 1.77 -26.21
C ASP A 264 -22.62 3.21 -25.95
N GLY A 265 -21.32 3.39 -25.68
CA GLY A 265 -20.73 4.73 -25.52
C GLY A 265 -19.45 4.82 -24.69
N ASP A 266 -18.92 6.05 -24.57
CA ASP A 266 -17.78 6.35 -23.71
C ASP A 266 -18.14 6.16 -22.22
N VAL A 267 -17.28 5.49 -21.46
CA VAL A 267 -17.45 5.32 -20.00
C VAL A 267 -16.77 6.48 -19.30
N ILE A 268 -17.53 7.32 -18.59
CA ILE A 268 -17.03 8.58 -18.03
C ILE A 268 -16.96 8.52 -16.51
N PHE A 269 -15.75 8.43 -15.97
CA PHE A 269 -15.53 8.54 -14.53
C PHE A 269 -15.51 10.02 -14.10
N GLU A 270 -16.70 10.60 -13.89
CA GLU A 270 -16.86 12.05 -13.69
C GLU A 270 -16.08 12.64 -12.51
N ASN A 271 -15.97 11.90 -11.39
CA ASN A 271 -15.38 12.39 -10.15
C ASN A 271 -14.10 11.66 -9.74
N LEU A 272 -13.62 10.71 -10.54
CA LEU A 272 -12.44 9.91 -10.21
C LEU A 272 -11.19 10.80 -10.25
N ARG A 273 -10.49 10.85 -9.11
CA ARG A 273 -9.28 11.66 -8.94
C ARG A 273 -8.01 10.84 -8.88
N LYS A 274 -8.10 9.61 -8.37
CA LYS A 274 -6.94 8.72 -8.26
C LYS A 274 -7.31 7.36 -8.83
N PHE A 275 -6.54 6.94 -9.84
CA PHE A 275 -6.68 5.64 -10.46
C PHE A 275 -5.36 4.87 -10.37
N GLU A 276 -5.43 3.65 -9.86
CA GLU A 276 -4.31 2.73 -9.79
C GLU A 276 -4.69 1.45 -10.53
N ILE A 277 -3.81 1.01 -11.44
CA ILE A 277 -4.00 -0.22 -12.19
C ILE A 277 -2.71 -1.03 -12.10
N SER A 278 -2.84 -2.29 -11.72
CA SER A 278 -1.75 -3.26 -11.70
C SER A 278 -2.13 -4.41 -12.61
N HIS A 279 -1.30 -4.69 -13.59
CA HIS A 279 -1.46 -5.87 -14.43
C HIS A 279 -0.83 -7.10 -13.77
N SER A 280 -1.28 -8.28 -14.18
CA SER A 280 -0.72 -9.56 -13.73
C SER A 280 0.78 -9.66 -14.06
N PHE A 281 1.60 -9.99 -13.07
CA PHE A 281 3.04 -10.23 -13.24
C PHE A 281 3.31 -11.46 -14.13
N GLU A 282 2.50 -12.51 -13.98
CA GLU A 282 2.64 -13.75 -14.73
C GLU A 282 2.51 -13.51 -16.23
N THR A 283 1.63 -12.59 -16.65
CA THR A 283 1.49 -12.30 -18.08
C THR A 283 2.71 -11.62 -18.67
N GLN A 284 3.50 -10.89 -17.87
CA GLN A 284 4.77 -10.33 -18.34
C GLN A 284 5.84 -11.40 -18.55
N MET A 285 5.91 -12.39 -17.65
CA MET A 285 6.92 -13.46 -17.72
C MET A 285 6.63 -14.49 -18.82
N PHE A 286 5.35 -14.83 -19.04
CA PHE A 286 4.95 -15.86 -20.01
C PHE A 286 4.52 -15.29 -21.38
N GLY A 287 4.13 -14.01 -21.44
CA GLY A 287 3.69 -13.34 -22.67
C GLY A 287 4.78 -13.15 -23.72
N LEU A 288 6.07 -13.20 -23.33
CA LEU A 288 7.21 -13.12 -24.25
C LEU A 288 7.36 -14.36 -25.16
N HIS A 289 6.75 -15.50 -24.81
CA HIS A 289 6.96 -16.77 -25.52
C HIS A 289 5.69 -17.42 -26.08
N ARG A 290 4.48 -17.02 -25.68
CA ARG A 290 3.23 -17.60 -26.19
C ARG A 290 2.33 -16.55 -26.82
N ASN A 291 2.35 -16.55 -28.16
CA ASN A 291 1.39 -15.93 -29.07
C ASN A 291 1.39 -14.39 -29.16
N ARG A 292 2.18 -13.88 -30.12
CA ARG A 292 1.94 -12.61 -30.85
C ARG A 292 0.61 -12.61 -31.66
N GLN A 293 -0.35 -13.47 -31.31
CA GLN A 293 -1.65 -13.62 -31.97
C GLN A 293 -2.83 -13.10 -31.12
N TYR A 294 -2.59 -12.40 -30.02
CA TYR A 294 -3.66 -11.65 -29.35
C TYR A 294 -4.06 -10.36 -30.10
N HIS A 295 -3.50 -10.12 -31.28
CA HIS A 295 -4.02 -9.10 -32.17
C HIS A 295 -5.32 -9.56 -32.83
N THR A 296 -6.27 -8.62 -32.87
CA THR A 296 -7.51 -8.61 -33.66
C THR A 296 -8.74 -9.26 -33.03
N THR A 297 -9.10 -8.85 -31.82
CA THR A 297 -10.50 -8.41 -31.69
C THR A 297 -10.50 -6.91 -31.98
N PRO A 298 -11.26 -6.41 -32.96
CA PRO A 298 -11.36 -4.98 -33.19
C PRO A 298 -11.82 -4.36 -31.88
N ALA A 299 -11.01 -3.47 -31.31
CA ALA A 299 -11.39 -2.67 -30.16
C ALA A 299 -12.69 -1.95 -30.51
N HIS A 300 -13.82 -2.52 -30.14
CA HIS A 300 -15.10 -1.84 -30.21
C HIS A 300 -15.04 -0.72 -29.17
N LEU A 301 -14.61 0.45 -29.63
CA LEU A 301 -15.21 1.77 -29.46
C LEU A 301 -15.49 2.33 -28.05
N TYR A 302 -15.08 1.69 -26.96
CA TYR A 302 -15.24 2.29 -25.63
C TYR A 302 -14.01 3.13 -25.27
N LYS A 303 -14.19 4.44 -25.09
CA LYS A 303 -13.14 5.32 -24.55
C LYS A 303 -13.42 5.57 -23.08
N LEU A 304 -12.52 5.10 -22.22
CA LEU A 304 -12.54 5.43 -20.81
C LEU A 304 -12.18 6.91 -20.65
N CYS A 305 -13.06 7.71 -20.07
CA CYS A 305 -12.88 9.15 -19.92
C CYS A 305 -12.71 9.50 -18.44
N PHE A 306 -11.64 10.24 -18.12
CA PHE A 306 -11.31 10.61 -16.74
C PHE A 306 -11.13 12.13 -16.58
N PRO A 307 -12.21 12.93 -16.70
CA PRO A 307 -12.11 14.38 -16.80
C PRO A 307 -11.47 15.07 -15.58
N LYS A 308 -11.54 14.47 -14.39
CA LYS A 308 -11.02 15.04 -13.12
C LYS A 308 -9.84 14.26 -12.53
N LEU A 309 -9.18 13.39 -13.33
CA LEU A 309 -8.07 12.59 -12.83
C LEU A 309 -6.89 13.47 -12.43
N ASP A 310 -6.48 13.36 -11.18
CA ASP A 310 -5.32 14.06 -10.62
C ASP A 310 -4.09 13.13 -10.60
N CYS A 311 -4.30 11.84 -10.32
CA CYS A 311 -3.24 10.84 -10.08
C CYS A 311 -3.51 9.55 -10.85
N LEU A 312 -2.52 9.10 -11.62
CA LEU A 312 -2.53 7.80 -12.30
C LEU A 312 -1.29 7.00 -11.90
N THR A 313 -1.46 5.78 -11.40
CA THR A 313 -0.35 4.85 -11.16
C THR A 313 -0.59 3.55 -11.94
N ILE A 314 0.41 3.12 -12.70
CA ILE A 314 0.38 1.90 -13.49
C ILE A 314 1.49 0.97 -13.00
N HIS A 315 1.10 -0.20 -12.50
CA HIS A 315 2.00 -1.26 -12.12
C HIS A 315 2.00 -2.37 -13.18
N TRP A 316 3.17 -2.94 -13.43
CA TRP A 316 3.37 -4.03 -14.39
C TRP A 316 2.82 -3.71 -15.79
N CYS A 317 3.02 -2.48 -16.27
CA CYS A 317 2.53 -2.03 -17.57
C CYS A 317 2.98 -2.96 -18.71
N PRO A 318 2.08 -3.57 -19.50
CA PRO A 318 2.45 -4.37 -20.67
C PRO A 318 2.99 -3.48 -21.81
N SER A 319 3.69 -4.11 -22.77
CA SER A 319 4.24 -3.46 -23.98
C SER A 319 3.18 -2.76 -24.83
N ASP A 320 1.98 -3.34 -24.86
CA ASP A 320 0.80 -2.92 -25.60
C ASP A 320 -0.33 -2.49 -24.65
N CYS A 321 -0.03 -1.60 -23.70
CA CYS A 321 -1.03 -1.08 -22.75
C CYS A 321 -2.18 -0.35 -23.46
N GLY A 322 -3.21 -1.10 -23.84
CA GLY A 322 -4.41 -0.59 -24.50
C GLY A 322 -5.11 0.49 -23.68
N PHE A 323 -5.03 0.40 -22.35
CA PHE A 323 -5.55 1.43 -21.45
C PHE A 323 -5.00 2.83 -21.82
N LEU A 324 -3.67 3.00 -21.92
CA LEU A 324 -3.06 4.29 -22.25
C LEU A 324 -3.28 4.73 -23.69
N GLN A 325 -3.56 3.79 -24.60
CA GLN A 325 -3.84 4.11 -26.01
C GLN A 325 -5.27 4.64 -26.19
N PHE A 326 -6.23 4.13 -25.42
CA PHE A 326 -7.66 4.39 -25.62
C PHE A 326 -8.30 5.29 -24.55
N ALA A 327 -7.67 5.46 -23.38
CA ALA A 327 -8.17 6.36 -22.35
C ALA A 327 -8.07 7.84 -22.75
N LYS A 328 -9.13 8.60 -22.50
CA LYS A 328 -9.12 10.06 -22.51
C LYS A 328 -8.72 10.56 -21.12
N LEU A 329 -7.43 10.79 -20.97
CA LEU A 329 -6.84 11.44 -19.80
C LEU A 329 -7.00 12.96 -19.90
N PRO A 330 -7.04 13.69 -18.75
CA PRO A 330 -7.00 15.14 -18.78
C PRO A 330 -5.65 15.60 -19.32
N SER A 331 -5.60 16.80 -19.91
CA SER A 331 -4.39 17.33 -20.54
C SER A 331 -3.20 17.50 -19.58
N ARG A 332 -3.49 17.57 -18.27
CA ARG A 332 -2.50 17.67 -17.20
C ARG A 332 -2.90 16.80 -16.01
N LEU A 333 -1.95 16.02 -15.49
CA LEU A 333 -2.06 15.27 -14.23
C LEU A 333 -1.19 15.92 -13.14
N LYS A 334 -1.58 15.79 -11.88
CA LYS A 334 -0.69 16.13 -10.76
C LYS A 334 0.39 15.07 -10.58
N ARG A 335 0.05 13.79 -10.78
CA ARG A 335 0.98 12.67 -10.60
C ARG A 335 0.76 11.59 -11.65
N LEU A 336 1.85 11.13 -12.25
CA LEU A 336 1.91 9.94 -13.09
C LEU A 336 2.98 8.99 -12.56
N GLY A 337 2.59 7.76 -12.26
CA GLY A 337 3.44 6.73 -11.69
C GLY A 337 3.54 5.50 -12.59
N PHE A 338 4.75 4.99 -12.78
CA PHE A 338 5.04 3.75 -13.48
C PHE A 338 5.88 2.83 -12.59
N SER A 339 5.50 1.57 -12.44
CA SER A 339 6.27 0.57 -11.70
C SER A 339 6.21 -0.80 -12.40
N SER A 340 7.28 -1.30 -13.00
CA SER A 340 7.26 -2.62 -13.69
C SER A 340 8.67 -3.18 -13.83
N ALA A 341 8.79 -4.51 -14.01
CA ALA A 341 10.06 -5.17 -14.28
C ALA A 341 10.43 -5.38 -15.75
N ILE A 342 9.57 -5.01 -16.70
CA ILE A 342 9.85 -5.17 -18.13
C ILE A 342 9.28 -3.98 -18.91
N PHE A 343 10.12 -2.97 -19.15
CA PHE A 343 9.79 -1.82 -20.02
C PHE A 343 10.43 -1.89 -21.42
N SER A 344 11.28 -2.89 -21.70
CA SER A 344 12.15 -2.90 -22.89
C SER A 344 11.39 -2.90 -24.22
N ASP A 345 10.15 -3.39 -24.23
CA ASP A 345 9.36 -3.60 -25.45
C ASP A 345 8.16 -2.64 -25.60
N ILE A 346 7.95 -1.71 -24.65
CA ILE A 346 6.86 -0.73 -24.81
C ILE A 346 7.20 0.18 -26.00
N SER A 347 6.39 0.11 -27.06
CA SER A 347 6.42 1.13 -28.13
C SER A 347 5.80 2.42 -27.58
N LEU A 348 6.63 3.17 -26.86
CA LEU A 348 6.24 4.44 -26.24
C LEU A 348 5.70 5.41 -27.29
N ASP A 349 6.15 5.33 -28.54
CA ASP A 349 5.71 6.18 -29.67
C ASP A 349 4.19 6.25 -29.82
N SER A 350 3.48 5.15 -29.55
CA SER A 350 2.02 5.07 -29.62
C SER A 350 1.29 5.71 -28.44
N LEU A 351 1.97 5.91 -27.30
CA LEU A 351 1.35 6.40 -26.07
C LEU A 351 1.20 7.92 -26.08
N LYS A 352 -0.02 8.37 -25.78
CA LYS A 352 -0.36 9.78 -25.55
C LYS A 352 -0.32 10.08 -24.06
N LEU A 353 0.86 10.44 -23.56
CA LEU A 353 1.02 10.82 -22.15
C LEU A 353 0.62 12.29 -21.96
N PRO A 354 -0.15 12.62 -20.91
CA PRO A 354 -0.47 14.01 -20.58
C PRO A 354 0.74 14.74 -19.98
N SER A 355 0.68 16.08 -19.91
CA SER A 355 1.61 16.83 -19.09
C SER A 355 1.45 16.46 -17.61
N VAL A 356 2.52 16.50 -16.81
CA VAL A 356 2.44 16.11 -15.39
C VAL A 356 3.23 17.04 -14.49
N ASP A 357 2.74 17.30 -13.28
CA ASP A 357 3.51 18.03 -12.27
C ASP A 357 4.61 17.15 -11.67
N HIS A 358 4.27 15.89 -11.38
CA HIS A 358 5.19 14.91 -10.80
C HIS A 358 5.18 13.59 -11.55
N LEU A 359 6.37 13.13 -11.93
CA LEU A 359 6.60 11.83 -12.56
C LEU A 359 7.29 10.90 -11.57
N PHE A 360 6.72 9.72 -11.35
CA PHE A 360 7.32 8.64 -10.56
C PHE A 360 7.59 7.46 -11.47
N MET A 361 8.81 6.94 -11.48
CA MET A 361 9.17 5.76 -12.27
C MET A 361 10.02 4.79 -11.47
N CYS A 362 9.65 3.51 -11.52
CA CYS A 362 10.39 2.38 -10.99
C CYS A 362 10.40 1.28 -12.06
N ALA A 363 11.41 1.28 -12.91
CA ALA A 363 11.57 0.32 -13.99
C ALA A 363 12.72 -0.65 -13.67
N SER A 364 12.42 -1.93 -13.51
CA SER A 364 13.44 -2.99 -13.67
C SER A 364 13.46 -3.42 -15.13
N VAL A 365 14.61 -3.88 -15.59
CA VAL A 365 14.75 -4.55 -16.88
C VAL A 365 15.33 -5.92 -16.58
N MET A 366 14.48 -6.95 -16.54
CA MET A 366 14.98 -8.32 -16.41
C MET A 366 15.76 -8.72 -17.68
N GLN A 367 16.96 -9.29 -17.49
CA GLN A 367 17.94 -9.62 -18.53
C GLN A 367 17.50 -10.78 -19.45
N VAL A 368 16.42 -10.62 -20.23
CA VAL A 368 16.02 -11.61 -21.23
C VAL A 368 16.33 -11.09 -22.64
N GLY A 369 17.60 -11.19 -23.05
CA GLY A 369 18.07 -10.91 -24.42
C GLY A 369 18.12 -9.41 -24.78
N GLU A 370 19.18 -8.98 -25.47
CA GLU A 370 19.43 -7.62 -26.01
C GLU A 370 18.66 -6.48 -25.33
N ALA A 371 18.77 -6.41 -24.00
CA ALA A 371 17.96 -5.51 -23.20
C ALA A 371 18.36 -4.06 -23.50
N ARG A 372 17.39 -3.23 -23.91
CA ARG A 372 17.55 -1.78 -23.80
C ARG A 372 17.89 -1.45 -22.35
N ASP A 373 18.99 -0.72 -22.14
CA ASP A 373 19.35 -0.19 -20.82
C ASP A 373 18.12 0.54 -20.23
N ALA A 374 17.80 0.32 -18.95
CA ALA A 374 16.71 0.99 -18.25
C ALA A 374 16.77 2.52 -18.43
N VAL A 375 17.98 3.06 -18.61
CA VAL A 375 18.23 4.46 -18.96
C VAL A 375 17.46 4.92 -20.21
N HIS A 376 17.38 4.09 -21.26
CA HIS A 376 16.65 4.43 -22.48
C HIS A 376 15.15 4.57 -22.22
N VAL A 377 14.57 3.63 -21.48
CA VAL A 377 13.15 3.70 -21.08
C VAL A 377 12.88 4.98 -20.30
N TYR A 378 13.69 5.27 -19.28
CA TYR A 378 13.51 6.48 -18.49
C TYR A 378 13.61 7.74 -19.35
N ASN A 379 14.60 7.80 -20.24
CA ASN A 379 14.77 8.92 -21.15
C ASN A 379 13.55 9.09 -22.07
N ASP A 380 13.03 8.01 -22.64
CA ASP A 380 11.91 8.08 -23.57
C ASP A 380 10.62 8.56 -22.89
N VAL A 381 10.33 8.08 -21.68
CA VAL A 381 9.17 8.55 -20.89
C VAL A 381 9.36 10.00 -20.46
N ILE A 382 10.53 10.38 -19.93
CA ILE A 382 10.81 11.76 -19.51
C ILE A 382 10.66 12.71 -20.69
N ASN A 383 11.20 12.37 -21.87
CA ASN A 383 11.12 13.21 -23.06
C ASN A 383 9.67 13.41 -23.53
N LYS A 384 8.82 12.38 -23.38
CA LYS A 384 7.39 12.46 -23.77
C LYS A 384 6.54 13.29 -22.83
N VAL A 385 6.92 13.38 -21.55
CA VAL A 385 6.14 14.08 -20.53
C VAL A 385 6.59 15.56 -20.36
N GLN A 386 7.80 15.90 -20.82
CA GLN A 386 8.34 17.27 -20.83
C GLN A 386 7.57 18.23 -21.75
N PRO A 387 7.59 19.56 -21.52
CA PRO A 387 8.57 20.32 -20.70
C PRO A 387 8.18 20.70 -19.26
N ASP A 388 6.91 20.59 -18.86
CA ASP A 388 6.40 21.27 -17.64
C ASP A 388 6.49 20.46 -16.32
N VAL A 389 7.42 19.52 -16.21
CA VAL A 389 7.53 18.64 -15.03
C VAL A 389 8.24 19.35 -13.87
N TYR A 390 7.55 19.55 -12.75
CA TYR A 390 8.11 20.18 -11.55
C TYR A 390 9.06 19.27 -10.77
N GLY A 391 8.84 17.95 -10.80
CA GLY A 391 9.77 17.01 -10.16
C GLY A 391 9.59 15.57 -10.61
N THR A 392 10.72 14.91 -10.85
CA THR A 392 10.76 13.49 -11.21
C THR A 392 11.44 12.68 -10.12
N THR A 393 10.80 11.58 -9.72
CA THR A 393 11.34 10.55 -8.84
C THR A 393 11.66 9.30 -9.65
N LEU A 394 12.92 8.91 -9.67
CA LEU A 394 13.40 7.68 -10.31
C LEU A 394 13.85 6.69 -9.25
N ILE A 395 13.37 5.46 -9.37
CA ILE A 395 13.85 4.32 -8.60
C ILE A 395 14.47 3.32 -9.57
N VAL A 396 15.76 3.08 -9.45
CA VAL A 396 16.50 2.08 -10.21
C VAL A 396 16.60 0.82 -9.34
N PRO A 397 15.76 -0.21 -9.58
CA PRO A 397 15.77 -1.43 -8.80
C PRO A 397 16.99 -2.30 -9.13
N PHE A 398 17.32 -3.21 -8.22
CA PHE A 398 18.41 -4.19 -8.40
C PHE A 398 18.27 -4.97 -9.71
N GLY A 399 19.40 -5.22 -10.40
CA GLY A 399 19.45 -5.95 -11.68
C GLY A 399 19.26 -5.08 -12.92
N SER A 400 18.91 -3.80 -12.77
CA SER A 400 18.82 -2.85 -13.89
C SER A 400 20.19 -2.25 -14.13
N THR A 401 20.99 -2.82 -15.04
CA THR A 401 22.37 -2.37 -15.25
C THR A 401 22.44 -0.90 -15.65
N LEU A 402 22.85 -0.02 -14.74
CA LEU A 402 23.16 1.36 -15.08
C LEU A 402 24.60 1.40 -15.57
N THR A 403 24.79 1.18 -16.87
CA THR A 403 26.14 1.00 -17.45
C THR A 403 26.92 2.31 -17.58
N SER A 404 26.21 3.42 -17.75
CA SER A 404 26.78 4.75 -17.89
C SER A 404 25.70 5.83 -17.68
N ALA A 405 26.06 6.93 -17.02
CA ALA A 405 25.20 8.12 -16.94
C ALA A 405 25.26 9.00 -18.21
N ASN A 406 26.25 8.77 -19.09
CA ASN A 406 26.39 9.52 -20.34
C ASN A 406 25.17 9.29 -21.25
N GLY A 407 24.57 10.38 -21.74
CA GLY A 407 23.38 10.34 -22.59
C GLY A 407 22.03 10.40 -21.84
N THR A 408 22.05 10.53 -20.51
CA THR A 408 20.84 10.77 -19.72
C THR A 408 20.28 12.17 -19.98
N LYS A 409 18.95 12.27 -20.11
CA LYS A 409 18.22 13.55 -20.27
C LYS A 409 17.46 13.91 -18.99
N TRP A 410 18.07 13.63 -17.84
CA TRP A 410 17.43 13.62 -16.53
C TRP A 410 17.42 14.99 -15.83
N ALA A 411 17.36 16.08 -16.59
CA ALA A 411 17.42 17.44 -16.02
C ALA A 411 16.26 17.73 -15.04
N SER A 412 15.09 17.07 -15.20
CA SER A 412 13.92 17.22 -14.33
C SER A 412 13.94 16.33 -13.07
N VAL A 413 14.96 15.47 -12.90
CA VAL A 413 15.05 14.54 -11.78
C VAL A 413 15.40 15.27 -10.49
N THR A 414 14.49 15.18 -9.52
CA THR A 414 14.64 15.76 -8.18
C THR A 414 14.91 14.71 -7.11
N THR A 415 14.52 13.46 -7.36
CA THR A 415 14.78 12.33 -6.45
C THR A 415 15.26 11.13 -7.25
N LEU A 416 16.38 10.56 -6.84
CA LEU A 416 16.94 9.34 -7.42
C LEU A 416 17.23 8.33 -6.31
N GLU A 417 16.71 7.12 -6.46
CA GLU A 417 16.89 6.00 -5.53
C GLU A 417 17.49 4.81 -6.29
N LEU A 418 18.61 4.30 -5.79
CA LEU A 418 19.44 3.30 -6.45
C LEU A 418 19.53 2.08 -5.55
N PHE A 419 18.92 0.98 -6.00
CA PHE A 419 19.02 -0.35 -5.38
C PHE A 419 20.02 -1.26 -6.13
N GLU A 420 20.75 -0.75 -7.11
CA GLU A 420 21.85 -1.48 -7.74
C GLU A 420 23.19 -1.13 -7.06
N PRO A 421 24.20 -2.03 -7.03
CA PRO A 421 25.57 -1.68 -6.66
C PRO A 421 26.14 -0.58 -7.57
N VAL A 422 26.39 0.60 -7.01
CA VAL A 422 26.93 1.76 -7.74
C VAL A 422 28.33 2.11 -7.23
N ARG A 423 29.27 2.29 -8.15
CA ARG A 423 30.63 2.74 -7.81
C ARG A 423 30.64 4.20 -7.38
N THR A 424 31.59 4.59 -6.52
CA THR A 424 31.68 5.97 -6.02
C THR A 424 31.94 6.96 -7.17
N SER A 425 32.80 6.62 -8.13
CA SER A 425 33.00 7.37 -9.37
C SER A 425 31.70 7.69 -10.10
N MET A 426 30.88 6.66 -10.29
CA MET A 426 29.61 6.76 -11.00
C MET A 426 28.58 7.63 -10.25
N LEU A 427 28.56 7.60 -8.91
CA LEU A 427 27.72 8.52 -8.14
C LEU A 427 28.14 9.98 -8.31
N VAL A 428 29.44 10.25 -8.40
CA VAL A 428 29.94 11.61 -8.69
C VAL A 428 29.45 12.07 -10.06
N ASP A 429 29.50 11.20 -11.06
CA ASP A 429 29.01 11.50 -12.42
C ASP A 429 27.50 11.78 -12.40
N ILE A 430 26.71 10.93 -11.74
CA ILE A 430 25.26 11.09 -11.56
C ILE A 430 24.94 12.44 -10.91
N ILE A 431 25.58 12.77 -9.78
CA ILE A 431 25.34 14.04 -9.05
C ILE A 431 25.66 15.24 -9.95
N THR A 432 26.70 15.13 -10.76
CA THR A 432 27.13 16.22 -11.67
C THR A 432 26.18 16.39 -12.85
N MET A 433 25.58 15.30 -13.34
CA MET A 433 24.65 15.31 -14.48
C MET A 433 23.22 15.72 -14.12
N LEU A 434 22.86 15.71 -12.83
CA LEU A 434 21.51 15.99 -12.36
C LEU A 434 21.44 17.36 -11.67
N PRO A 435 21.28 18.47 -12.41
CA PRO A 435 21.35 19.82 -11.84
C PRO A 435 20.26 20.09 -10.78
N ASN A 436 19.10 19.45 -10.91
CA ASN A 436 17.93 19.66 -10.05
C ASN A 436 17.75 18.58 -8.98
N ILE A 437 18.72 17.67 -8.81
CA ILE A 437 18.62 16.60 -7.80
C ILE A 437 18.58 17.21 -6.39
N LYS A 438 17.56 16.85 -5.61
CA LYS A 438 17.40 17.27 -4.21
C LYS A 438 17.68 16.12 -3.25
N THR A 439 17.30 14.89 -3.62
CA THR A 439 17.45 13.70 -2.80
C THR A 439 18.09 12.58 -3.61
N LEU A 440 19.20 12.04 -3.11
CA LEU A 440 19.87 10.87 -3.68
C LEU A 440 19.93 9.78 -2.61
N LYS A 441 19.41 8.60 -2.91
CA LYS A 441 19.52 7.42 -2.06
C LYS A 441 20.28 6.33 -2.81
N ALA A 442 21.42 5.92 -2.27
CA ALA A 442 22.23 4.84 -2.81
C ALA A 442 22.29 3.73 -1.78
N HIS A 443 21.54 2.65 -2.00
CA HIS A 443 21.44 1.56 -1.03
C HIS A 443 22.66 0.64 -1.04
N TYR A 444 23.42 0.62 -2.15
CA TYR A 444 24.59 -0.23 -2.31
C TYR A 444 25.73 0.53 -2.99
N ILE A 445 26.66 1.06 -2.21
CA ILE A 445 27.87 1.69 -2.75
C ILE A 445 29.03 0.71 -2.81
N VAL A 446 29.70 0.65 -3.96
CA VAL A 446 30.98 0.00 -4.15
C VAL A 446 32.09 1.05 -4.12
N VAL A 447 33.04 0.89 -3.20
CA VAL A 447 34.13 1.85 -2.99
C VAL A 447 35.17 1.71 -4.10
N ASP A 448 35.43 2.78 -4.85
CA ASP A 448 36.59 2.90 -5.73
C ASP A 448 37.45 4.12 -5.35
N THR A 449 38.60 3.87 -4.74
CA THR A 449 39.44 4.93 -4.14
C THR A 449 40.13 5.84 -5.17
N ALA A 450 40.11 5.48 -6.46
CA ALA A 450 40.77 6.23 -7.52
C ALA A 450 40.16 7.64 -7.72
N THR A 451 38.86 7.81 -7.48
CA THR A 451 38.08 9.05 -7.72
C THR A 451 38.13 10.04 -6.56
N MET A 452 38.64 9.63 -5.40
CA MET A 452 38.65 10.45 -4.18
C MET A 452 39.79 11.47 -4.11
N LYS A 453 40.49 11.72 -5.23
CA LYS A 453 41.64 12.64 -5.30
C LYS A 453 41.26 14.11 -5.50
N SER A 454 40.09 14.39 -6.06
CA SER A 454 39.63 15.77 -6.31
C SER A 454 38.74 16.26 -5.18
N ILE A 455 39.07 17.44 -4.62
CA ILE A 455 38.27 18.13 -3.59
C ILE A 455 37.42 19.28 -4.17
N THR A 456 37.34 19.37 -5.51
CA THR A 456 36.61 20.47 -6.17
C THR A 456 35.11 20.37 -5.84
N PRO A 457 34.43 21.43 -5.40
CA PRO A 457 33.00 21.38 -5.13
C PRO A 457 32.19 20.90 -6.34
N LEU A 458 31.16 20.08 -6.08
CA LEU A 458 30.20 19.63 -7.07
C LEU A 458 29.09 20.69 -7.21
N SER A 459 28.83 21.11 -8.46
CA SER A 459 27.74 22.02 -8.78
C SER A 459 26.42 21.24 -8.82
N THR A 460 25.76 21.12 -7.68
CA THR A 460 24.52 20.36 -7.52
C THR A 460 23.55 21.02 -6.53
N SER A 461 22.25 20.77 -6.70
CA SER A 461 21.21 21.19 -5.75
C SER A 461 20.92 20.18 -4.64
N LEU A 462 21.72 19.10 -4.55
CA LEU A 462 21.52 17.99 -3.61
C LEU A 462 21.42 18.47 -2.15
N LYS A 463 20.31 18.14 -1.50
CA LYS A 463 20.00 18.49 -0.10
C LYS A 463 20.06 17.30 0.84
N GLU A 464 19.69 16.12 0.34
CA GLU A 464 19.65 14.89 1.10
C GLU A 464 20.44 13.79 0.40
N LEU A 465 21.39 13.20 1.13
CA LEU A 465 22.14 12.03 0.70
C LEU A 465 21.87 10.89 1.67
N ARG A 466 21.28 9.80 1.18
CA ARG A 466 21.17 8.54 1.93
C ARG A 466 22.10 7.52 1.33
N VAL A 467 22.91 6.91 2.18
CA VAL A 467 23.83 5.86 1.78
C VAL A 467 23.68 4.67 2.71
N ASP A 468 23.43 3.49 2.14
CA ASP A 468 23.44 2.22 2.86
C ASP A 468 24.55 1.28 2.30
N THR A 469 24.90 0.23 3.04
CA THR A 469 25.89 -0.79 2.64
C THR A 469 25.27 -2.18 2.64
N TYR A 470 25.58 -3.00 1.63
CA TYR A 470 25.08 -4.39 1.54
C TYR A 470 25.71 -5.32 2.58
N ASP A 471 27.00 -5.15 2.85
CA ASP A 471 27.79 -6.16 3.55
C ASP A 471 28.06 -5.75 5.00
N ALA A 472 27.66 -6.61 5.94
CA ALA A 472 28.02 -6.49 7.36
C ALA A 472 29.55 -6.60 7.57
N GLY A 473 30.30 -7.05 6.55
CA GLY A 473 31.76 -7.12 6.54
C GLY A 473 32.49 -5.92 5.93
N TYR A 474 31.80 -4.84 5.49
CA TYR A 474 32.50 -3.69 4.93
C TYR A 474 33.39 -3.01 5.99
N LEU A 475 34.63 -2.70 5.58
CA LEU A 475 35.53 -1.88 6.38
C LEU A 475 34.87 -0.51 6.60
N GLU A 476 34.61 -0.17 7.87
CA GLU A 476 33.93 1.07 8.27
C GLU A 476 34.62 2.31 7.69
N LYS A 477 35.95 2.26 7.56
CA LYS A 477 36.79 3.38 7.11
C LYS A 477 36.57 3.79 5.63
N PRO A 478 36.67 2.90 4.62
CA PRO A 478 36.32 3.22 3.24
C PRO A 478 34.92 3.85 3.08
N PHE A 479 33.94 3.38 3.84
CA PHE A 479 32.60 3.96 3.79
C PHE A 479 32.56 5.36 4.40
N GLN A 480 33.19 5.56 5.55
CA GLN A 480 33.35 6.88 6.17
C GLN A 480 34.02 7.87 5.22
N ASP A 481 35.10 7.45 4.58
CA ASP A 481 35.85 8.27 3.63
C ASP A 481 34.93 8.74 2.50
N ILE A 482 34.05 7.88 1.97
CA ILE A 482 33.11 8.22 0.89
C ILE A 482 32.04 9.20 1.36
N VAL A 483 31.41 8.93 2.49
CA VAL A 483 30.38 9.81 3.03
C VAL A 483 30.98 11.19 3.31
N PHE A 484 32.15 11.23 3.94
CA PHE A 484 32.86 12.47 4.21
C PHE A 484 33.30 13.19 2.92
N TYR A 485 33.73 12.44 1.91
CA TYR A 485 34.05 12.98 0.59
C TYR A 485 32.85 13.70 -0.05
N PHE A 486 31.66 13.11 -0.03
CA PHE A 486 30.46 13.80 -0.54
C PHE A 486 30.08 15.02 0.31
N MET A 487 30.16 14.92 1.63
CA MET A 487 29.86 16.03 2.53
C MET A 487 30.78 17.23 2.28
N THR A 488 32.06 17.01 2.02
CA THR A 488 33.00 18.11 1.73
C THR A 488 32.83 18.68 0.33
N ARG A 489 32.43 17.86 -0.65
CA ARG A 489 32.25 18.27 -2.05
C ARG A 489 30.86 18.81 -2.39
N VAL A 490 29.84 18.63 -1.55
CA VAL A 490 28.47 19.09 -1.82
C VAL A 490 28.06 20.17 -0.81
N PRO A 491 28.32 21.46 -1.08
CA PRO A 491 28.02 22.54 -0.15
C PRO A 491 26.52 22.71 0.14
N SER A 492 25.66 22.23 -0.76
CA SER A 492 24.21 22.34 -0.65
C SER A 492 23.59 21.31 0.30
N LEU A 493 24.34 20.31 0.75
CA LEU A 493 23.87 19.18 1.54
C LEU A 493 23.44 19.60 2.95
N ILE A 494 22.26 19.15 3.38
CA ILE A 494 21.65 19.48 4.69
C ILE A 494 21.41 18.22 5.51
N LEU A 495 21.08 17.09 4.87
CA LEU A 495 20.75 15.85 5.55
C LEU A 495 21.60 14.71 5.00
N VAL A 496 22.23 13.95 5.90
CA VAL A 496 22.93 12.71 5.56
C VAL A 496 22.39 11.56 6.38
N VAL A 497 21.81 10.57 5.70
CA VAL A 497 21.29 9.35 6.32
C VAL A 497 22.26 8.20 6.05
N MET A 498 22.68 7.51 7.11
CA MET A 498 23.67 6.44 7.08
C MET A 498 23.42 5.43 8.21
N PRO A 499 24.05 4.23 8.17
CA PRO A 499 23.98 3.26 9.26
C PRO A 499 24.37 3.85 10.62
N HIS A 500 23.62 3.49 11.67
CA HIS A 500 23.78 4.07 13.01
C HIS A 500 25.21 3.93 13.57
N VAL A 501 25.88 2.81 13.26
CA VAL A 501 27.23 2.49 13.74
C VAL A 501 28.26 3.55 13.34
N ILE A 502 28.06 4.23 12.22
CA ILE A 502 29.04 5.14 11.62
C ILE A 502 28.80 6.61 12.06
N LYS A 503 27.59 6.91 12.57
CA LYS A 503 27.19 8.28 12.95
C LYS A 503 28.13 8.97 13.95
N PRO A 504 28.62 8.31 15.03
CA PRO A 504 29.51 8.96 16.00
C PRO A 504 30.83 9.43 15.37
N MET A 505 31.44 8.57 14.55
CA MET A 505 32.70 8.87 13.86
C MET A 505 32.54 10.00 12.84
N MET A 506 31.42 10.01 12.12
CA MET A 506 31.12 11.09 11.17
C MET A 506 30.91 12.45 11.85
N ARG A 507 30.29 12.48 13.03
CA ARG A 507 30.16 13.72 13.83
C ARG A 507 31.53 14.25 14.26
N GLU A 508 32.44 13.36 14.66
CA GLU A 508 33.80 13.73 15.01
C GLU A 508 34.55 14.31 13.80
N LEU A 509 34.50 13.63 12.64
CA LEU A 509 35.12 14.11 11.40
C LEU A 509 34.59 15.47 10.96
N VAL A 510 33.28 15.69 11.06
CA VAL A 510 32.67 17.00 10.79
C VAL A 510 33.20 18.06 11.74
N GLN A 511 33.23 17.77 13.04
CA GLN A 511 33.71 18.72 14.04
C GLN A 511 35.19 19.10 13.81
N GLN A 512 36.01 18.13 13.42
CA GLN A 512 37.43 18.32 13.13
C GLN A 512 37.67 19.13 11.84
N ASN A 513 36.71 19.20 10.91
CA ASN A 513 36.92 19.79 9.58
C ASN A 513 36.03 21.00 9.27
N LYS A 514 35.08 21.37 10.13
CA LYS A 514 34.17 22.51 9.91
C LYS A 514 34.86 23.86 9.75
N HIS A 515 36.09 24.03 10.26
CA HIS A 515 36.88 25.25 10.05
C HIS A 515 37.36 25.38 8.60
N ARG A 516 37.58 24.25 7.92
CA ARG A 516 37.93 24.18 6.49
C ARG A 516 36.70 24.23 5.60
N TYR A 517 35.64 23.54 6.00
CA TYR A 517 34.39 23.42 5.25
C TYR A 517 33.22 23.93 6.10
N ARG A 518 32.94 25.23 5.99
CA ARG A 518 31.97 25.90 6.89
C ARG A 518 30.57 25.29 6.84
N HIS A 519 30.13 24.86 5.66
CA HIS A 519 28.81 24.27 5.43
C HIS A 519 28.58 22.93 6.15
N LEU A 520 29.64 22.25 6.61
CA LEU A 520 29.48 21.03 7.41
C LEU A 520 28.75 21.29 8.73
N SER A 521 28.71 22.54 9.21
CA SER A 521 27.99 22.93 10.42
C SER A 521 26.46 22.84 10.26
N ASP A 522 25.98 22.83 9.02
CA ASP A 522 24.55 22.82 8.69
C ASP A 522 24.00 21.40 8.44
N ILE A 523 24.87 20.38 8.52
CA ILE A 523 24.50 18.99 8.21
C ILE A 523 23.88 18.30 9.42
N LEU A 524 22.70 17.72 9.20
CA LEU A 524 21.95 16.86 10.11
C LEU A 524 22.24 15.37 9.81
N PHE A 525 22.24 14.54 10.87
CA PHE A 525 22.54 13.11 10.83
C PHE A 525 21.44 12.24 11.43
#